data_AF-A0A6J0YLQ2-F1
#
_entry.id   AF-A0A6J0YLQ2-F1
#
_cell.length_a   1.000
_cell.length_b   1.000
_cell.length_c   1.000
_cell.angle_alpha   90.00
_cell.angle_beta   90.00
_cell.angle_gamma   90.00
#
_symmetry.space_group_name_H-M   'P 1'
#
loop_
_entity.id
_entity.type
_entity.pdbx_description
1 polymer ?
#
loop_
_entity_poly.entity_id
_entity_poly.type
_entity_poly.pdbx_seq_one_letter_code
_entity_poly.pdbx_strand_id
1 'polypeptide(L)'
;MTFTKTSQKFGQWADSRANTVFGLGFSSEQQLTKFAEKFQEVKEAARLARDKSQEKIETSSNHSQASSINGTDDEKASCAGPADTHLKSENDKLKIALTQSAANVKKWEIELQTLRESNARLTSALQESAASVEQWKRQFSLCRDENDRLRNKIDELEEQCSEINREKEQNTQLKRRIEELESELREKEMELTDLRKQSEIIPQLMSECEYVSEKLELKS
;
A
#
# COMPACT_ATOMS: atom_id res chain seq x y z
N MET A 1 22.40 10.40 -6.52
CA MET A 1 21.06 10.41 -5.91
C MET A 1 21.19 10.21 -4.42
N THR A 2 20.36 10.89 -3.62
CA THR A 2 20.35 10.81 -2.16
C THR A 2 18.92 10.57 -1.69
N PHE A 3 18.73 9.55 -0.85
CA PHE A 3 17.45 9.25 -0.21
C PHE A 3 17.36 9.96 1.14
N THR A 4 16.26 10.67 1.38
CA THR A 4 16.01 11.47 2.58
C THR A 4 14.71 11.02 3.22
N LYS A 5 14.75 10.67 4.51
CA LYS A 5 13.53 10.39 5.29
C LYS A 5 12.85 11.72 5.63
N THR A 6 11.58 11.87 5.27
CA THR A 6 10.79 13.08 5.52
C THR A 6 9.76 12.91 6.63
N SER A 7 9.39 11.68 6.95
CA SER A 7 8.53 11.37 8.10
C SER A 7 8.78 9.94 8.61
N GLN A 8 8.02 9.53 9.64
CA GLN A 8 8.14 8.21 10.27
C GLN A 8 7.94 7.04 9.29
N LYS A 9 7.19 7.25 8.20
CA LYS A 9 6.87 6.20 7.23
C LYS A 9 7.10 6.63 5.78
N PHE A 10 7.74 7.78 5.56
CA PHE A 10 7.91 8.35 4.23
C PHE A 10 9.34 8.81 3.98
N GLY A 11 9.85 8.51 2.79
CA GLY A 11 11.13 9.02 2.31
C GLY A 11 11.06 9.41 0.84
N GLN A 12 12.01 10.23 0.41
CA GLN A 12 12.05 10.79 -0.93
C GLN A 12 13.46 10.89 -1.46
N TRP A 13 13.61 10.93 -2.77
CA TRP A 13 14.86 11.28 -3.43
C TRP A 13 14.59 12.17 -4.65
N ALA A 14 15.54 13.06 -4.92
CA ALA A 14 15.51 13.90 -6.11
C ALA A 14 16.35 13.28 -7.23
N ASP A 15 15.79 13.27 -8.43
CA ASP A 15 16.52 13.05 -9.67
C ASP A 15 16.76 14.41 -10.35
N SER A 16 17.99 14.91 -10.25
CA SER A 16 18.38 16.18 -10.90
C SER A 16 18.41 16.06 -12.42
N ARG A 17 18.58 14.86 -12.98
CA ARG A 17 18.58 14.66 -14.44
C ARG A 17 17.16 14.74 -14.99
N ALA A 18 16.18 14.23 -14.24
CA ALA A 18 14.77 14.26 -14.60
C ALA A 18 14.01 15.48 -14.03
N ASN A 19 14.69 16.35 -13.27
CA ASN A 19 14.10 17.45 -12.51
C ASN A 19 12.82 17.05 -11.74
N THR A 20 12.83 15.86 -11.14
CA THR A 20 11.64 15.24 -10.53
C THR A 20 12.00 14.70 -9.15
N VAL A 21 11.06 14.82 -8.20
CA VAL A 21 11.16 14.27 -6.85
C VAL A 21 10.26 13.04 -6.75
N PHE A 22 10.83 11.91 -6.33
CA PHE A 22 10.10 10.67 -6.11
C PHE A 22 9.95 10.43 -4.60
N GLY A 23 8.75 10.06 -4.18
CA GLY A 23 8.42 9.73 -2.80
C GLY A 23 7.98 8.27 -2.66
N LEU A 24 8.33 7.65 -1.54
CA LEU A 24 7.98 6.27 -1.22
C LEU A 24 7.51 6.16 0.24
N GLY A 25 6.33 5.56 0.43
CA GLY A 25 5.71 5.30 1.73
C GLY A 25 5.82 3.83 2.14
N PHE A 26 5.94 3.58 3.44
CA PHE A 26 6.09 2.25 4.03
C PHE A 26 5.03 1.98 5.10
N SER A 27 4.71 0.71 5.33
CA SER A 27 3.73 0.30 6.34
C SER A 27 4.24 0.53 7.78
N SER A 28 5.57 0.52 7.97
CA SER A 28 6.23 0.76 9.26
C SER A 28 7.56 1.53 9.12
N GLU A 29 7.97 2.19 10.20
CA GLU A 29 9.26 2.91 10.29
C GLU A 29 10.46 1.97 10.14
N GLN A 30 10.33 0.73 10.60
CA GLN A 30 11.36 -0.30 10.46
C GLN A 30 11.61 -0.65 8.99
N GLN A 31 10.55 -0.74 8.17
CA GLN A 31 10.69 -0.99 6.74
C GLN A 31 11.33 0.19 6.01
N LEU A 32 10.94 1.43 6.34
CA LEU A 32 11.59 2.64 5.82
C LEU A 32 13.08 2.67 6.16
N THR A 33 13.45 2.28 7.38
CA THR A 33 14.85 2.27 7.83
C THR A 33 15.68 1.21 7.11
N LYS A 34 15.19 -0.02 7.01
CA LYS A 34 15.84 -1.09 6.23
C LYS A 34 16.01 -0.72 4.77
N PHE A 35 15.02 -0.04 4.17
CA PHE A 35 15.12 0.44 2.81
C PHE A 35 16.22 1.50 2.66
N ALA A 36 16.28 2.48 3.57
CA ALA A 36 17.29 3.53 3.53
C ALA A 36 18.72 2.96 3.61
N GLU A 37 18.94 1.96 4.47
CA GLU A 37 20.21 1.25 4.60
C GLU A 37 20.59 0.53 3.29
N LYS A 38 19.66 -0.25 2.74
CA LYS A 38 19.89 -1.00 1.50
C LYS A 38 20.08 -0.08 0.29
N PHE A 39 19.41 1.06 0.26
CA PHE A 39 19.60 2.08 -0.78
C PHE A 39 21.03 2.64 -0.75
N GLN A 40 21.56 2.89 0.45
CA GLN A 40 22.93 3.36 0.61
C GLN A 40 23.95 2.27 0.24
N GLU A 41 23.68 1.01 0.59
CA GLU A 41 24.50 -0.14 0.19
C GLU A 41 24.61 -0.28 -1.33
N VAL A 42 23.47 -0.25 -2.05
CA VAL A 42 23.44 -0.34 -3.52
C VAL A 42 24.15 0.85 -4.15
N LYS A 43 24.01 2.05 -3.59
CA LYS A 43 24.70 3.25 -4.06
C LYS A 43 26.22 3.12 -3.96
N GLU A 44 26.74 2.60 -2.83
CA GLU A 44 28.18 2.37 -2.67
C GLU A 44 28.68 1.22 -3.57
N ALA A 45 27.91 0.14 -3.72
CA ALA A 45 28.25 -0.94 -4.63
C ALA A 45 28.34 -0.47 -6.09
N ALA A 46 27.40 0.40 -6.52
CA ALA A 46 27.43 1.00 -7.86
C ALA A 46 28.63 1.94 -8.04
N ARG A 47 29.03 2.67 -7.00
CA ARG A 47 30.25 3.51 -7.02
C ARG A 47 31.50 2.65 -7.18
N LEU A 48 31.64 1.61 -6.36
CA LEU A 48 32.76 0.66 -6.41
C LEU A 48 32.87 -0.06 -7.77
N ALA A 49 31.74 -0.46 -8.36
CA ALA A 49 31.72 -1.07 -9.68
C ALA A 49 32.19 -0.09 -10.77
N ARG A 50 31.83 1.19 -10.68
CA ARG A 50 32.27 2.23 -11.61
C ARG A 50 33.77 2.50 -11.47
N ASP A 51 34.26 2.60 -10.24
CA ASP A 51 35.69 2.83 -9.96
C ASP A 51 36.54 1.64 -10.44
N LYS A 52 36.09 0.39 -10.22
CA LYS A 52 36.78 -0.83 -10.70
C LYS A 52 36.80 -0.97 -12.22
N SER A 53 35.80 -0.43 -12.92
CA SER A 53 35.78 -0.42 -14.39
C SER A 53 36.75 0.58 -15.00
N GLN A 54 37.12 1.62 -14.25
CA GLN A 54 38.02 2.67 -14.70
C GLN A 54 39.51 2.31 -14.46
N GLU A 55 39.80 1.51 -13.41
CA GLU A 55 41.16 0.99 -13.11
C GLU A 55 41.66 -0.07 -14.12
N LYS A 56 40.76 -0.76 -14.85
CA LYS A 56 41.11 -1.88 -15.75
C LYS A 56 41.63 -1.44 -17.14
N ILE A 57 41.77 -0.14 -17.40
CA ILE A 57 42.28 0.37 -18.69
C ILE A 57 43.80 0.62 -18.65
N GLU A 58 44.44 0.71 -17.48
CA GLU A 58 45.86 1.12 -17.38
C GLU A 58 46.86 -0.03 -17.09
N THR A 59 46.44 -1.29 -16.93
CA THR A 59 47.33 -2.39 -16.49
C THR A 59 47.37 -3.63 -17.37
N SER A 60 47.14 -3.50 -18.68
CA SER A 60 47.28 -4.62 -19.63
C SER A 60 48.18 -4.24 -20.82
N SER A 61 49.48 -4.05 -20.58
CA SER A 61 50.49 -4.16 -21.64
C SER A 61 51.69 -4.94 -21.12
N ASN A 62 52.13 -5.91 -21.94
CA ASN A 62 53.41 -6.64 -21.93
C ASN A 62 53.42 -8.00 -21.24
N HIS A 63 53.13 -9.06 -21.99
CA HIS A 63 54.02 -10.23 -22.04
C HIS A 63 53.71 -11.15 -23.24
N SER A 64 54.54 -11.15 -24.28
CA SER A 64 54.73 -12.27 -25.24
C SER A 64 55.86 -11.97 -26.23
N GLN A 65 56.96 -12.71 -26.14
CA GLN A 65 57.97 -13.01 -27.18
C GLN A 65 59.05 -13.87 -26.48
N ALA A 66 59.68 -14.91 -27.04
CA ALA A 66 59.52 -15.71 -28.25
C ALA A 66 60.33 -17.01 -28.02
N SER A 67 59.92 -18.10 -28.66
CA SER A 67 60.61 -19.39 -28.71
C SER A 67 61.73 -19.40 -29.77
N SER A 68 62.86 -20.06 -29.48
CA SER A 68 63.77 -20.67 -30.47
C SER A 68 64.78 -21.58 -29.77
N ILE A 69 64.69 -22.90 -30.00
CA ILE A 69 65.69 -23.91 -29.60
C ILE A 69 66.11 -24.65 -30.86
N ASN A 70 67.40 -24.60 -31.18
CA ASN A 70 68.03 -25.25 -32.32
C ASN A 70 68.46 -26.69 -31.93
N GLY A 71 68.31 -27.64 -32.84
CA GLY A 71 68.69 -29.05 -32.65
C GLY A 71 70.07 -29.39 -33.22
N THR A 72 70.66 -30.50 -32.77
CA THR A 72 71.80 -31.17 -33.41
C THR A 72 71.78 -32.67 -33.05
N ASP A 73 71.95 -33.52 -34.07
CA ASP A 73 72.45 -34.92 -34.07
C ASP A 73 71.75 -36.00 -33.21
N ASP A 74 71.64 -37.27 -33.60
CA ASP A 74 72.20 -38.05 -34.72
C ASP A 74 71.40 -39.36 -34.90
N GLU A 75 71.50 -39.95 -36.09
CA GLU A 75 71.40 -41.39 -36.45
C GLU A 75 70.18 -42.26 -36.05
N LYS A 76 69.50 -42.82 -37.07
CA LYS A 76 69.58 -44.26 -37.46
C LYS A 76 68.26 -44.84 -38.03
N ALA A 77 68.30 -45.08 -39.34
CA ALA A 77 67.64 -46.15 -40.11
C ALA A 77 66.13 -46.44 -39.94
N SER A 78 65.33 -46.13 -40.97
CA SER A 78 64.83 -47.15 -41.93
C SER A 78 63.76 -46.56 -42.86
N CYS A 79 63.97 -46.80 -44.15
CA CYS A 79 63.05 -46.69 -45.29
C CYS A 79 61.57 -46.35 -44.96
N ALA A 80 61.24 -45.06 -45.01
CA ALA A 80 59.88 -44.56 -45.21
C ALA A 80 60.03 -43.41 -46.20
N GLY A 81 59.35 -43.46 -47.34
CA GLY A 81 59.51 -42.42 -48.36
C GLY A 81 59.09 -41.05 -47.81
N PRO A 82 59.49 -39.92 -48.44
CA PRO A 82 58.96 -38.59 -48.09
C PRO A 82 57.41 -38.51 -48.11
N ALA A 83 56.75 -39.46 -48.76
CA ALA A 83 55.30 -39.64 -48.73
C ALA A 83 54.76 -40.19 -47.39
N ASP A 84 55.48 -41.10 -46.72
CA ASP A 84 55.04 -41.74 -45.46
C ASP A 84 55.12 -40.78 -44.27
N THR A 85 56.15 -39.93 -44.24
CA THR A 85 56.28 -38.87 -43.21
C THR A 85 55.22 -37.79 -43.39
N HIS A 86 54.88 -37.44 -44.64
CA HIS A 86 53.80 -36.51 -44.96
C HIS A 86 52.43 -37.07 -44.51
N LEU A 87 52.12 -38.32 -44.88
CA LEU A 87 50.88 -39.01 -44.48
C LEU A 87 50.71 -39.10 -42.97
N LYS A 88 51.79 -39.36 -42.23
CA LYS A 88 51.77 -39.39 -40.76
C LYS A 88 51.44 -38.02 -40.17
N SER A 89 52.04 -36.95 -40.70
CA SER A 89 51.76 -35.58 -40.25
C SER A 89 50.32 -35.14 -40.56
N GLU A 90 49.75 -35.57 -41.69
CA GLU A 90 48.34 -35.33 -42.01
C GLU A 90 47.40 -36.13 -41.11
N ASN A 91 47.76 -37.37 -40.77
CA ASN A 91 47.01 -38.19 -39.83
C ASN A 91 46.95 -37.56 -38.43
N ASP A 92 48.08 -37.03 -37.95
CA ASP A 92 48.16 -36.34 -36.67
C ASP A 92 47.32 -35.04 -36.67
N LYS A 93 47.35 -34.27 -37.77
CA LYS A 93 46.50 -33.08 -37.94
C LYS A 93 45.01 -33.45 -37.93
N LEU A 94 44.61 -34.51 -38.63
CA LEU A 94 43.23 -34.99 -38.64
C LEU A 94 42.77 -35.47 -37.27
N LYS A 95 43.66 -36.14 -36.51
CA LYS A 95 43.37 -36.60 -35.14
C LYS A 95 43.17 -35.43 -34.18
N ILE A 96 43.99 -34.38 -34.29
CA ILE A 96 43.82 -33.13 -33.53
C ILE A 96 42.49 -32.46 -33.90
N ALA A 97 42.20 -32.33 -35.20
CA ALA A 97 40.96 -31.72 -35.68
C ALA A 97 39.71 -32.48 -35.21
N LEU A 98 39.75 -33.83 -35.21
CA LEU A 98 38.67 -34.67 -34.70
C LEU A 98 38.49 -34.50 -33.19
N THR A 99 39.58 -34.46 -32.43
CA THR A 99 39.53 -34.24 -30.97
C THR A 99 38.95 -32.86 -30.65
N GLN A 100 39.34 -31.84 -31.41
CA GLN A 100 38.80 -30.47 -31.29
C GLN A 100 37.31 -30.42 -31.67
N SER A 101 36.90 -31.12 -32.73
CA SER A 101 35.49 -31.22 -33.12
C SER A 101 34.64 -31.90 -32.04
N ALA A 102 35.12 -33.01 -31.46
CA ALA A 102 34.45 -33.69 -30.36
C ALA A 102 34.33 -32.81 -29.10
N ALA A 103 35.35 -32.02 -28.79
CA ALA A 103 35.30 -31.05 -27.69
C ALA A 103 34.27 -29.94 -27.95
N ASN A 104 34.18 -29.47 -29.20
CA ASN A 104 33.16 -28.51 -29.60
C ASN A 104 31.76 -29.12 -29.43
N VAL A 105 31.47 -30.30 -29.96
CA VAL A 105 30.15 -30.95 -29.79
C VAL A 105 29.73 -30.98 -28.32
N LYS A 106 30.62 -31.41 -27.42
CA LYS A 106 30.34 -31.42 -25.97
C LYS A 106 30.04 -30.03 -25.39
N LYS A 107 30.77 -28.99 -25.83
CA LYS A 107 30.49 -27.61 -25.40
C LYS A 107 29.09 -27.18 -25.80
N TRP A 108 28.71 -27.44 -27.05
CA TRP A 108 27.38 -27.09 -27.57
C TRP A 108 26.26 -27.89 -26.90
N GLU A 109 26.51 -29.16 -26.58
CA GLU A 109 25.57 -29.99 -25.79
C GLU A 109 25.32 -29.41 -24.39
N ILE A 110 26.37 -28.96 -23.69
CA ILE A 110 26.26 -28.33 -22.36
C ILE A 110 25.51 -27.00 -22.45
N GLU A 111 25.83 -26.16 -23.43
CA GLU A 111 25.14 -24.88 -23.64
C GLU A 111 23.65 -25.08 -23.94
N LEU A 112 23.33 -26.05 -24.80
CA LEU A 112 21.95 -26.41 -25.12
C LEU A 112 21.19 -26.90 -23.88
N GLN A 113 21.81 -27.74 -23.05
CA GLN A 113 21.22 -28.21 -21.81
C GLN A 113 20.97 -27.04 -20.84
N THR A 114 21.94 -26.14 -20.68
CA THR A 114 21.82 -24.95 -19.84
C THR A 114 20.69 -24.03 -20.31
N LEU A 115 20.56 -23.84 -21.63
CA LEU A 115 19.47 -23.05 -22.22
C LEU A 115 18.10 -23.69 -21.98
N ARG A 116 17.99 -25.02 -22.10
CA ARG A 116 16.74 -25.74 -21.79
C ARG A 116 16.33 -25.56 -20.33
N GLU A 117 17.26 -25.71 -19.40
CA GLU A 117 17.00 -25.51 -17.97
C GLU A 117 16.61 -24.06 -17.66
N SER A 118 17.29 -23.09 -18.29
CA SER A 118 16.95 -21.68 -18.16
C SER A 118 15.53 -21.39 -18.67
N ASN A 119 15.16 -21.93 -19.83
CA ASN A 119 13.83 -21.78 -20.41
C ASN A 119 12.74 -22.39 -19.50
N ALA A 120 13.00 -23.58 -18.93
CA ALA A 120 12.11 -24.21 -17.97
C ALA A 120 11.89 -23.33 -16.73
N ARG A 121 12.95 -22.78 -16.14
CA ARG A 121 12.85 -21.86 -14.98
C ARG A 121 12.06 -20.59 -15.31
N LEU A 122 12.30 -19.99 -16.48
CA LEU A 122 11.54 -18.81 -16.91
C LEU A 122 10.06 -19.12 -17.12
N THR A 123 9.74 -20.29 -17.65
CA THR A 123 8.35 -20.74 -17.83
C THR A 123 7.65 -20.91 -16.49
N SER A 124 8.30 -21.55 -15.51
CA SER A 124 7.74 -21.67 -14.15
C SER A 124 7.54 -20.31 -13.48
N ALA A 125 8.53 -19.41 -13.55
CA ALA A 125 8.41 -18.07 -12.99
C ALA A 125 7.27 -17.26 -13.65
N LEU A 126 7.06 -17.43 -14.96
CA LEU A 126 5.94 -16.81 -15.67
C LEU A 126 4.59 -17.35 -15.20
N GLN A 127 4.46 -18.66 -15.00
CA GLN A 127 3.24 -19.29 -14.48
C GLN A 127 2.93 -18.82 -13.05
N GLU A 128 3.95 -18.74 -12.18
CA GLU A 128 3.83 -18.21 -10.82
C GLU A 128 3.42 -16.74 -10.80
N SER A 129 4.01 -15.93 -11.70
CA SER A 129 3.63 -14.52 -11.86
C SER A 129 2.19 -14.38 -12.32
N ALA A 130 1.74 -15.17 -13.29
CA ALA A 130 0.36 -15.19 -13.76
C ALA A 130 -0.61 -15.58 -12.64
N ALA A 131 -0.30 -16.62 -11.86
CA ALA A 131 -1.10 -17.03 -10.71
C ALA A 131 -1.16 -15.94 -9.63
N SER A 132 -0.04 -15.26 -9.38
CA SER A 132 0.04 -14.14 -8.44
C SER A 132 -0.86 -12.98 -8.87
N VAL A 133 -0.84 -12.61 -10.16
CA VAL A 133 -1.72 -11.57 -10.71
C VAL A 133 -3.20 -11.90 -10.47
N GLU A 134 -3.60 -13.15 -10.71
CA GLU A 134 -4.98 -13.58 -10.47
C GLU A 134 -5.35 -13.57 -8.97
N GLN A 135 -4.41 -13.90 -8.08
CA GLN A 135 -4.62 -13.76 -6.64
C GLN A 135 -4.80 -12.29 -6.23
N TRP A 136 -3.95 -11.39 -6.72
CA TRP A 136 -4.05 -9.96 -6.43
C TRP A 136 -5.36 -9.36 -6.96
N LYS A 137 -5.82 -9.76 -8.15
CA LYS A 137 -7.13 -9.37 -8.67
C LYS A 137 -8.27 -9.79 -7.74
N ARG A 138 -8.24 -11.03 -7.22
CA ARG A 138 -9.25 -11.49 -6.24
C ARG A 138 -9.21 -10.67 -4.95
N GLN A 139 -8.02 -10.44 -4.39
CA GLN A 139 -7.85 -9.63 -3.18
C GLN A 139 -8.32 -8.18 -3.37
N PHE A 140 -8.03 -7.59 -4.54
CA PHE A 140 -8.50 -6.26 -4.89
C PHE A 140 -10.02 -6.21 -4.97
N SER A 141 -10.67 -7.21 -5.58
CA SER A 141 -12.13 -7.29 -5.63
C SER A 141 -12.73 -7.35 -4.23
N LEU A 142 -12.22 -8.23 -3.36
CA LEU A 142 -12.71 -8.34 -1.98
C LEU A 142 -12.54 -7.03 -1.20
N CYS A 143 -11.39 -6.36 -1.34
CA CYS A 143 -11.14 -5.08 -0.70
C CYS A 143 -12.07 -3.98 -1.21
N ARG A 144 -12.35 -3.95 -2.52
CA ARG A 144 -13.31 -3.03 -3.12
C ARG A 144 -14.71 -3.27 -2.57
N ASP A 145 -15.17 -4.52 -2.58
CA ASP A 145 -16.51 -4.88 -2.14
C ASP A 145 -16.71 -4.57 -0.63
N GLU A 146 -15.68 -4.77 0.19
CA GLU A 146 -15.68 -4.35 1.61
C GLU A 146 -15.70 -2.82 1.76
N ASN A 147 -14.98 -2.08 0.91
CA ASN A 147 -15.02 -0.62 0.94
C ASN A 147 -16.42 -0.09 0.60
N ASP A 148 -17.07 -0.68 -0.41
CA ASP A 148 -18.44 -0.33 -0.80
C ASP A 148 -19.44 -0.67 0.32
N ARG A 149 -19.26 -1.82 0.99
CA ARG A 149 -20.07 -2.18 2.17
C ARG A 149 -19.92 -1.17 3.32
N LEU A 150 -18.69 -0.73 3.60
CA LEU A 150 -18.43 0.25 4.65
C LEU A 150 -19.00 1.62 4.31
N ARG A 151 -18.91 2.06 3.04
CA ARG A 151 -19.54 3.31 2.58
C ARG A 151 -21.06 3.27 2.78
N ASN A 152 -21.71 2.21 2.33
CA ASN A 152 -23.15 2.05 2.55
C ASN A 152 -23.52 2.07 4.03
N LYS A 153 -22.67 1.51 4.91
CA LYS A 153 -22.93 1.54 6.35
C LYS A 153 -22.76 2.93 6.96
N ILE A 154 -21.82 3.73 6.44
CA ILE A 154 -21.67 5.14 6.84
C ILE A 154 -22.93 5.91 6.45
N ASP A 155 -23.39 5.77 5.21
CA ASP A 155 -24.61 6.45 4.72
C ASP A 155 -25.83 6.10 5.58
N GLU A 156 -26.02 4.82 5.93
CA GLU A 156 -27.11 4.36 6.82
C GLU A 156 -27.01 4.98 8.23
N LEU A 157 -25.80 5.08 8.78
CA LEU A 157 -25.58 5.67 10.11
C LEU A 157 -25.81 7.19 10.09
N GLU A 158 -25.44 7.88 9.01
CA GLU A 158 -25.69 9.31 8.83
C GLU A 158 -27.19 9.62 8.74
N GLU A 159 -27.95 8.78 8.04
CA GLU A 159 -29.42 8.87 7.99
C GLU A 159 -30.04 8.65 9.38
N GLN A 160 -29.60 7.62 10.11
CA GLN A 160 -30.05 7.35 11.48
C GLN A 160 -29.73 8.52 12.43
N CYS A 161 -28.56 9.15 12.30
CA CYS A 161 -28.21 10.32 13.12
C CYS A 161 -29.10 11.52 12.80
N SER A 162 -29.42 11.72 11.52
CA SER A 162 -30.35 12.78 11.08
C SER A 162 -31.74 12.57 11.66
N GLU A 163 -32.23 11.33 11.67
CA GLU A 163 -33.51 10.96 12.24
C GLU A 163 -33.55 11.16 13.77
N ILE A 164 -32.49 10.75 14.49
CA ILE A 164 -32.35 11.01 15.93
C ILE A 164 -32.40 12.51 16.24
N ASN A 165 -31.77 13.34 15.40
CA ASN A 165 -31.79 14.80 15.58
C ASN A 165 -33.20 15.38 15.34
N ARG A 166 -33.90 14.90 14.32
CA ARG A 166 -35.31 15.27 14.06
C ARG A 166 -36.19 14.94 15.26
N GLU A 167 -36.03 13.74 15.82
CA GLU A 167 -36.81 13.29 16.97
C GLU A 167 -36.48 14.10 18.24
N LYS A 168 -35.21 14.46 18.47
CA LYS A 168 -34.80 15.34 19.58
C LYS A 168 -35.43 16.72 19.49
N GLU A 169 -35.49 17.30 18.29
CA GLU A 169 -36.15 18.60 18.08
C GLU A 169 -37.65 18.50 18.36
N GLN A 170 -38.32 17.47 17.85
CA GLN A 170 -39.73 17.22 18.16
C GLN A 170 -39.98 17.04 19.65
N ASN A 171 -39.12 16.29 20.35
CA ASN A 171 -39.22 16.10 21.80
C ASN A 171 -39.05 17.43 22.56
N THR A 172 -38.16 18.30 22.09
CA THR A 172 -37.96 19.64 22.66
C THR A 172 -39.18 20.54 22.43
N GLN A 173 -39.82 20.46 21.27
CA GLN A 173 -41.08 21.17 20.98
C GLN A 173 -42.22 20.67 21.86
N LEU A 174 -42.37 19.35 22.03
CA LEU A 174 -43.39 18.76 22.89
C LEU A 174 -43.20 19.17 24.36
N LYS A 175 -41.96 19.20 24.86
CA LYS A 175 -41.67 19.67 26.23
C LYS A 175 -42.11 21.12 26.44
N ARG A 176 -41.78 22.01 25.49
CA ARG A 176 -42.26 23.41 25.54
C ARG A 176 -43.78 23.49 25.55
N ARG A 177 -44.46 22.70 24.71
CA ARG A 177 -45.92 22.70 24.68
C ARG A 177 -46.54 22.19 25.98
N ILE A 178 -45.91 21.22 26.64
CA ILE A 178 -46.32 20.74 27.97
C ILE A 178 -46.18 21.87 28.99
N GLU A 179 -45.03 22.56 29.05
CA GLU A 179 -44.81 23.68 29.97
C GLU A 179 -45.81 24.83 29.78
N GLU A 180 -46.13 25.16 28.53
CA GLU A 180 -47.18 26.14 28.18
C GLU A 180 -48.55 25.71 28.71
N LEU A 181 -48.97 24.48 28.40
CA LEU A 181 -50.26 23.94 28.84
C LEU A 181 -50.36 23.85 30.37
N GLU A 182 -49.28 23.49 31.05
CA GLU A 182 -49.22 23.51 32.52
C GLU A 182 -49.36 24.92 33.09
N SER A 183 -48.82 25.94 32.40
CA SER A 183 -48.98 27.34 32.81
C SER A 183 -50.41 27.84 32.60
N GLU A 184 -51.00 27.55 31.43
CA GLU A 184 -52.40 27.85 31.13
C GLU A 184 -53.33 27.19 32.14
N LEU A 185 -53.07 25.92 32.51
CA LEU A 185 -53.84 25.21 33.51
C LEU A 185 -53.76 25.89 34.89
N ARG A 186 -52.56 26.25 35.35
CA ARG A 186 -52.37 26.96 36.64
C ARG A 186 -53.11 28.30 36.66
N GLU A 187 -53.09 29.05 35.57
CA GLU A 187 -53.81 30.32 35.46
C GLU A 187 -55.33 30.09 35.57
N LYS A 188 -55.86 29.07 34.88
CA LYS A 188 -57.28 28.70 34.95
C LYS A 188 -57.69 28.21 36.34
N GLU A 189 -56.83 27.46 37.02
CA GLU A 189 -57.08 27.03 38.40
C GLU A 189 -57.14 28.21 39.38
N MET A 190 -56.28 29.22 39.19
CA MET A 190 -56.29 30.45 39.99
C MET A 190 -57.57 31.27 39.73
N GLU A 191 -57.94 31.46 38.45
CA GLU A 191 -59.18 32.13 38.06
C GLU A 191 -60.42 31.43 38.67
N LEU A 192 -60.48 30.09 38.60
CA LEU A 192 -61.56 29.31 39.22
C LEU A 192 -61.61 29.49 40.74
N THR A 193 -60.45 29.56 41.39
CA THR A 193 -60.37 29.77 42.84
C THR A 193 -60.90 31.15 43.23
N ASP A 194 -60.58 32.19 42.46
CA ASP A 194 -61.06 33.54 42.73
C ASP A 194 -62.55 33.70 42.42
N LEU A 195 -63.05 33.09 41.34
CA LEU A 195 -64.48 33.03 41.05
C LEU A 195 -65.26 32.31 42.15
N ARG A 196 -64.72 31.22 42.72
CA ARG A 196 -65.32 30.54 43.88
C ARG A 196 -65.41 31.46 45.09
N LYS A 197 -64.33 32.17 45.45
CA LYS A 197 -64.35 33.16 46.55
C LYS A 197 -65.40 34.26 46.30
N GLN A 198 -65.48 34.80 45.07
CA GLN A 198 -66.50 35.80 44.74
C GLN A 198 -67.92 35.24 44.87
N SER A 199 -68.14 33.99 44.48
CA SER A 199 -69.46 33.34 44.61
C SER A 199 -69.93 33.20 46.05
N GLU A 200 -69.01 33.10 47.03
CA GLU A 200 -69.33 33.05 48.47
C GLU A 200 -69.76 34.40 49.03
N ILE A 201 -69.38 35.52 48.39
CA ILE A 201 -69.73 36.88 48.82
C ILE A 201 -71.19 37.20 48.49
N ILE A 202 -71.74 36.65 47.39
CA ILE A 202 -73.11 36.94 46.95
C ILE A 202 -74.16 36.56 48.03
N PRO A 203 -74.15 35.34 48.61
CA PRO A 203 -75.05 34.99 49.71
C PRO A 203 -74.90 35.89 50.94
N GLN A 204 -73.68 36.29 51.27
CA GLN A 204 -73.43 37.18 52.42
C GLN A 204 -74.10 38.54 52.20
N LEU A 205 -73.91 39.15 51.03
CA LEU A 205 -74.57 40.40 50.64
C LEU A 205 -76.10 40.25 50.63
N MET A 206 -76.64 39.15 50.11
CA MET A 206 -78.09 38.91 50.14
C MET A 206 -78.62 38.88 51.58
N SER A 207 -77.92 38.18 52.49
CA SER A 207 -78.31 38.12 53.90
C SER A 207 -78.27 39.49 54.60
N GLU A 208 -77.30 40.35 54.26
CA GLU A 208 -77.26 41.73 54.77
C GLU A 208 -78.41 42.59 54.21
N CYS A 209 -78.73 42.46 52.91
CA CYS A 209 -79.86 43.16 52.32
C CYS A 209 -81.20 42.75 52.95
N GLU A 210 -81.40 41.46 53.22
CA GLU A 210 -82.57 40.95 53.93
C GLU A 210 -82.63 41.53 55.36
N TYR A 211 -81.52 41.48 56.09
CA TYR A 211 -81.42 42.03 57.44
C TYR A 211 -81.75 43.54 57.51
N VAL A 212 -81.22 44.33 56.58
CA VAL A 212 -81.49 45.78 56.51
C VAL A 212 -82.96 46.05 56.18
N SER A 213 -83.53 45.29 55.25
CA SER A 213 -84.95 45.42 54.86
C SER A 213 -85.87 45.13 56.03
N GLU A 214 -85.64 44.04 56.76
CA GLU A 214 -86.41 43.67 57.97
C GLU A 214 -86.32 44.77 59.05
N LYS A 215 -85.12 45.36 59.23
CA LYS A 215 -84.92 46.47 60.17
C LYS A 215 -85.64 47.76 59.79
N LEU A 216 -85.84 48.01 58.50
CA LEU A 216 -86.57 49.18 58.00
C LEU A 216 -88.08 49.00 58.18
N GLU A 217 -88.62 47.81 57.90
CA GLU A 217 -90.03 47.50 58.13
C GLU A 217 -90.43 47.61 59.60
N LEU A 218 -89.55 47.21 60.54
CA LEU A 218 -89.79 47.37 61.98
C LEU A 218 -89.77 48.83 62.47
N LYS A 219 -89.31 49.78 61.65
CA LYS A 219 -89.19 51.21 61.98
C LYS A 219 -90.25 52.10 61.31
N SER A 220 -91.02 51.59 60.35
CA SER A 220 -92.13 52.31 59.70
C SER A 220 -93.46 52.02 60.39
#